data_AF-A0A924KI19-F1
#
_entry.id   AF-A0A924KI19-F1
#
_cell.length_a   1.000
_cell.length_b   1.000
_cell.length_c   1.000
_cell.angle_alpha   90.00
_cell.angle_beta   90.00
_cell.angle_gamma   90.00
#
_symmetry.space_group_name_H-M   'P 1'
#
loop_
_entity.id
_entity.type
_entity.pdbx_description
1 polymer ?
#
loop_
_entity_poly.entity_id
_entity_poly.type
_entity_poly.pdbx_seq_one_letter_code
_entity_poly.pdbx_strand_id
1 'polypeptide(L)'
;MFSSAHEIWKFAFAGDELDDWLPFAEDLVRKWSKQDSREVEFGSTFEIVLASYLLKDDLLPTPAKAAFARVMLEIIDQASSAKLKIKCLHIEPPKPGRKENRAETFIRFREVKDLIQEGTAVSQAYKVVAEKHFKSPETIRRDYERIVKKMSKS
;
A
#
# COMPACT_ATOMS: atom_id res chain seq x y z
N MET A 1 4.55 -30.71 7.97
CA MET A 1 5.24 -30.68 9.26
C MET A 1 6.24 -29.55 9.26
N PHE A 2 6.04 -28.58 10.15
CA PHE A 2 6.97 -27.47 10.33
C PHE A 2 8.27 -27.96 10.97
N SER A 3 9.41 -27.41 10.57
CA SER A 3 10.74 -27.78 11.08
C SER A 3 11.43 -26.57 11.69
N SER A 4 12.52 -26.78 12.42
CA SER A 4 13.33 -25.71 13.03
C SER A 4 13.93 -24.72 12.04
N ALA A 5 13.91 -25.02 10.74
CA ALA A 5 14.26 -24.09 9.69
C ALA A 5 13.20 -22.97 9.50
N HIS A 6 11.92 -23.28 9.73
CA HIS A 6 10.80 -22.37 9.52
C HIS A 6 10.67 -21.35 10.66
N GLU A 7 10.29 -20.14 10.32
CA GLU A 7 10.11 -19.02 11.25
C GLU A 7 8.99 -19.27 12.25
N ILE A 8 7.92 -19.94 11.82
CA ILE A 8 6.83 -20.33 12.72
C ILE A 8 7.31 -21.27 13.83
N TRP A 9 8.24 -22.18 13.52
CA TRP A 9 8.83 -23.09 14.52
C TRP A 9 9.69 -22.30 15.50
N LYS A 10 10.54 -21.40 15.01
CA LYS A 10 11.41 -20.56 15.87
C LYS A 10 10.58 -19.69 16.81
N PHE A 11 9.49 -19.13 16.31
CA PHE A 11 8.57 -18.32 17.10
C PHE A 11 7.85 -19.14 18.18
N ALA A 12 7.32 -20.31 17.82
CA ALA A 12 6.66 -21.21 18.77
C ALA A 12 7.63 -21.77 19.83
N PHE A 13 8.86 -22.13 19.43
CA PHE A 13 9.89 -22.56 20.38
C PHE A 13 10.27 -21.46 21.37
N ALA A 14 10.42 -20.22 20.91
CA ALA A 14 10.72 -19.09 21.79
C ALA A 14 9.58 -18.78 22.77
N GLY A 15 8.35 -19.14 22.41
CA GLY A 15 7.17 -19.00 23.26
C GLY A 15 6.95 -20.15 24.25
N ASP A 16 7.69 -21.25 24.12
CA ASP A 16 7.38 -22.54 24.78
C ASP A 16 6.00 -23.12 24.39
N GLU A 17 5.62 -22.90 23.12
CA GLU A 17 4.26 -23.11 22.61
C GLU A 17 4.25 -24.00 21.35
N LEU A 18 5.29 -24.82 21.18
CA LEU A 18 5.43 -25.71 20.01
C LEU A 18 4.23 -26.65 19.84
N ASP A 19 3.74 -27.19 20.95
CA ASP A 19 2.68 -28.20 20.97
C ASP A 19 1.29 -27.61 20.68
N ASP A 20 1.11 -26.30 20.86
CA ASP A 20 -0.15 -25.61 20.60
C ASP A 20 -0.14 -24.90 19.24
N TRP A 21 0.93 -24.16 18.93
CA TRP A 21 0.95 -23.29 17.76
C TRP A 21 1.19 -24.04 16.46
N LEU A 22 2.04 -25.08 16.47
CA LEU A 22 2.32 -25.82 15.24
C LEU A 22 1.12 -26.63 14.76
N PRO A 23 0.42 -27.41 15.61
CA PRO A 23 -0.79 -28.12 15.17
C PRO A 23 -1.89 -27.16 14.74
N PHE A 24 -2.06 -26.05 15.45
CA PHE A 24 -3.03 -25.02 15.07
C PHE A 24 -2.73 -24.43 13.70
N ALA A 25 -1.47 -24.08 13.43
CA ALA A 25 -1.06 -23.58 12.12
C ALA A 25 -1.20 -24.62 11.00
N GLU A 26 -0.97 -25.91 11.27
CA GLU A 26 -1.22 -26.98 10.31
C GLU A 26 -2.70 -27.11 9.96
N ASP A 27 -3.59 -26.99 10.95
CA ASP A 27 -5.04 -26.99 10.72
C ASP A 27 -5.48 -25.79 9.89
N LEU A 28 -4.95 -24.59 10.18
CA LEU A 28 -5.22 -23.38 9.39
C LEU A 28 -4.76 -23.54 7.94
N VAL A 29 -3.53 -24.04 7.70
CA VAL A 29 -3.03 -24.31 6.35
C VAL A 29 -3.94 -25.28 5.62
N ARG A 30 -4.35 -26.37 6.28
CA ARG A 30 -5.28 -27.35 5.72
C ARG A 30 -6.63 -26.73 5.40
N LYS A 31 -7.20 -25.93 6.30
CA LYS A 31 -8.47 -25.22 6.11
C LYS A 31 -8.39 -24.27 4.92
N TRP A 32 -7.44 -23.33 4.95
CA TRP A 32 -7.32 -22.31 3.91
C TRP A 32 -6.96 -22.86 2.53
N SER A 33 -6.23 -23.98 2.47
CA SER A 33 -5.90 -24.65 1.19
C SER A 33 -7.13 -25.19 0.45
N LYS A 34 -8.25 -25.42 1.15
CA LYS A 34 -9.49 -25.98 0.59
C LYS A 34 -10.55 -24.93 0.27
N GLN A 35 -10.31 -23.66 0.64
CA GLN A 35 -11.26 -22.58 0.48
C GLN A 35 -10.97 -21.76 -0.78
N ASP A 36 -11.97 -21.05 -1.29
CA ASP A 36 -11.72 -19.99 -2.24
C ASP A 36 -11.04 -18.78 -1.56
N SER A 37 -10.24 -18.03 -2.32
CA SER A 37 -9.59 -16.81 -1.84
C SER A 37 -10.53 -15.75 -1.25
N ARG A 38 -11.81 -15.76 -1.63
CA ARG A 38 -12.86 -14.87 -1.09
C ARG A 38 -13.44 -15.37 0.22
N GLU A 39 -13.31 -16.65 0.52
CA GLU A 39 -13.85 -17.30 1.72
C GLU A 39 -12.83 -17.41 2.85
N VAL A 40 -11.54 -17.25 2.55
CA VAL A 40 -10.50 -17.22 3.58
C VAL A 40 -10.64 -15.93 4.40
N GLU A 41 -10.94 -16.13 5.68
CA GLU A 41 -10.98 -15.11 6.71
C GLU A 41 -9.99 -15.47 7.82
N PHE A 42 -9.31 -14.45 8.37
CA PHE A 42 -8.46 -14.60 9.54
C PHE A 42 -9.27 -14.22 10.78
N GLY A 43 -9.53 -15.20 11.65
CA GLY A 43 -10.42 -15.04 12.81
C GLY A 43 -9.83 -14.21 13.95
N SER A 44 -8.52 -13.96 13.93
CA SER A 44 -7.83 -13.20 14.98
C SER A 44 -6.54 -12.56 14.47
N THR A 45 -6.02 -11.60 15.24
CA THR A 45 -4.68 -11.03 15.00
C THR A 45 -3.59 -12.11 15.04
N PHE A 46 -3.77 -13.15 15.88
CA PHE A 46 -2.82 -14.25 15.97
C PHE A 46 -2.77 -15.06 14.66
N GLU A 47 -3.90 -15.33 14.02
CA GLU A 47 -3.93 -15.98 12.70
C GLU A 47 -3.21 -15.15 11.62
N ILE A 48 -3.29 -13.81 11.69
CA ILE A 48 -2.55 -12.91 10.78
C ILE A 48 -1.04 -13.01 11.04
N VAL A 49 -0.62 -13.11 12.31
CA VAL A 49 0.78 -13.33 12.69
C VAL A 49 1.29 -14.67 12.15
N LEU A 50 0.53 -15.75 12.34
CA LEU A 50 0.87 -17.06 11.79
C LEU A 50 0.94 -17.02 10.26
N ALA A 51 -0.05 -16.41 9.61
CA ALA A 51 -0.05 -16.24 8.15
C ALA A 51 1.18 -15.46 7.66
N SER A 52 1.66 -14.48 8.42
CA SER A 52 2.86 -13.71 8.09
C SER A 52 4.13 -14.58 8.16
N TYR A 53 4.28 -15.43 9.17
CA TYR A 53 5.39 -16.38 9.24
C TYR A 53 5.33 -17.42 8.11
N LEU A 54 4.14 -17.97 7.86
CA LEU A 54 3.93 -18.91 6.75
C LEU A 54 4.23 -18.26 5.40
N LEU A 55 3.88 -16.98 5.20
CA LEU A 55 4.19 -16.24 3.98
C LEU A 55 5.70 -16.07 3.79
N LYS A 56 6.43 -15.78 4.87
CA LYS A 56 7.90 -15.59 4.85
C LYS A 56 8.64 -16.86 4.42
N ASP A 57 8.13 -18.02 4.82
CA ASP A 57 8.70 -19.34 4.48
C ASP A 57 8.10 -19.96 3.20
N ASP A 58 7.28 -19.23 2.45
CA ASP A 58 6.53 -19.71 1.28
C ASP A 58 5.60 -20.91 1.55
N LEU A 59 5.13 -21.05 2.79
CA LEU A 59 4.23 -22.10 3.26
C LEU A 59 2.74 -21.69 3.27
N LEU A 60 2.45 -20.42 3.04
CA LEU A 60 1.06 -19.92 3.01
C LEU A 60 0.34 -20.40 1.72
N PRO A 61 -0.81 -21.09 1.81
CA PRO A 61 -1.55 -21.52 0.62
C PRO A 61 -1.97 -20.36 -0.29
N THR A 62 -2.06 -20.60 -1.60
CA THR A 62 -2.42 -19.56 -2.59
C THR A 62 -3.72 -18.81 -2.26
N PRO A 63 -4.83 -19.47 -1.86
CA PRO A 63 -6.04 -18.76 -1.44
C PRO A 63 -5.80 -17.80 -0.26
N ALA A 64 -5.02 -18.25 0.74
CA ALA A 64 -4.67 -17.43 1.90
C ALA A 64 -3.71 -16.29 1.56
N LYS A 65 -2.78 -16.47 0.61
CA LYS A 65 -1.93 -15.38 0.10
C LYS A 65 -2.78 -14.25 -0.49
N ALA A 66 -3.80 -14.59 -1.28
CA ALA A 66 -4.71 -13.61 -1.86
C ALA A 66 -5.56 -12.91 -0.79
N ALA A 67 -6.10 -13.66 0.18
CA ALA A 67 -6.84 -13.07 1.30
C ALA A 67 -5.95 -12.16 2.18
N PHE A 68 -4.72 -12.57 2.46
CA PHE A 68 -3.74 -11.77 3.19
C PHE A 68 -3.45 -10.44 2.49
N ALA A 69 -3.28 -10.46 1.16
CA ALA A 69 -3.09 -9.25 0.37
C ALA A 69 -4.30 -8.30 0.46
N ARG A 70 -5.54 -8.85 0.41
CA ARG A 70 -6.77 -8.06 0.60
C ARG A 70 -6.79 -7.38 1.97
N VAL A 71 -6.51 -8.12 3.04
CA VAL A 71 -6.45 -7.56 4.41
C VAL A 71 -5.39 -6.46 4.51
N MET A 72 -4.21 -6.65 3.91
CA MET A 72 -3.18 -5.61 3.91
C MET A 72 -3.62 -4.33 3.18
N LEU A 73 -4.35 -4.45 2.06
CA LEU A 73 -4.89 -3.29 1.34
C LEU A 73 -5.94 -2.55 2.19
N GLU A 74 -6.82 -3.28 2.87
CA GLU A 74 -7.81 -2.71 3.78
C GLU A 74 -7.16 -1.99 4.96
N ILE A 75 -6.12 -2.57 5.57
CA ILE A 75 -5.36 -1.94 6.65
C ILE A 75 -4.69 -0.66 6.17
N ILE A 76 -4.11 -0.65 4.97
CA ILE A 76 -3.50 0.55 4.38
C ILE A 76 -4.56 1.64 4.17
N ASP A 77 -5.74 1.30 3.66
CA ASP A 77 -6.83 2.25 3.44
C ASP A 77 -7.36 2.82 4.77
N GLN A 78 -7.60 1.95 5.76
CA GLN A 78 -8.03 2.36 7.10
C GLN A 78 -7.00 3.25 7.80
N ALA A 79 -5.73 2.85 7.79
CA ALA A 79 -4.65 3.63 8.39
C ALA A 79 -4.46 4.99 7.70
N SER A 80 -4.61 5.04 6.38
CA SER A 80 -4.56 6.28 5.60
C SER A 80 -5.75 7.20 5.94
N SER A 81 -6.96 6.64 6.01
CA SER A 81 -8.19 7.36 6.36
C SER A 81 -8.16 7.90 7.78
N ALA A 82 -7.61 7.12 8.72
CA ALA A 82 -7.37 7.52 10.10
C ALA A 82 -6.16 8.48 10.26
N LYS A 83 -5.45 8.79 9.17
CA LYS A 83 -4.27 9.68 9.15
C LYS A 83 -3.17 9.23 10.12
N LEU A 84 -3.00 7.92 10.27
CA LEU A 84 -1.93 7.36 11.08
C LEU A 84 -0.57 7.67 10.44
N LYS A 85 0.50 7.63 11.24
CA LYS A 85 1.87 7.71 10.76
C LYS A 85 2.52 6.34 10.87
N ILE A 86 2.58 5.61 9.75
CA ILE A 86 3.16 4.28 9.68
C ILE A 86 4.29 4.28 8.65
N LYS A 87 5.54 4.40 9.14
CA LYS A 87 6.73 4.60 8.30
C LYS A 87 6.96 3.45 7.31
N CYS A 88 6.80 2.21 7.76
CA CYS A 88 7.01 1.02 6.92
C CYS A 88 5.97 0.87 5.80
N LEU A 89 4.80 1.49 5.95
CA LEU A 89 3.74 1.51 4.93
C LEU A 89 3.72 2.82 4.14
N HIS A 90 4.67 3.74 4.38
CA HIS A 90 4.70 5.08 3.77
C HIS A 90 3.41 5.89 3.98
N ILE A 91 2.69 5.61 5.06
CA ILE A 91 1.47 6.33 5.43
C ILE A 91 1.90 7.51 6.31
N GLU A 92 1.67 8.72 5.81
CA GLU A 92 1.89 9.95 6.54
C GLU A 92 0.60 10.77 6.58
N PRO A 93 0.26 11.38 7.72
CA PRO A 93 -0.83 12.33 7.77
C PRO A 93 -0.57 13.46 6.75
N PRO A 94 -1.61 13.95 6.06
CA PRO A 94 -1.44 15.07 5.15
C PRO A 94 -0.86 16.26 5.92
N LYS A 95 0.09 16.98 5.29
CA LYS A 95 0.71 18.16 5.90
C LYS A 95 -0.38 19.14 6.34
N PRO A 96 -0.26 19.75 7.54
CA PRO A 96 -1.22 20.76 7.99
C PRO A 96 -1.31 21.88 6.95
N GLY A 97 -2.53 22.15 6.48
CA GLY A 97 -2.79 23.05 5.36
C GLY A 97 -4.00 22.61 4.53
N ARG A 98 -4.24 23.31 3.42
CA ARG A 98 -5.34 23.01 2.48
C ARG A 98 -5.18 21.57 1.97
N LYS A 99 -6.26 20.78 1.98
CA LYS A 99 -6.31 19.44 1.36
C LYS A 99 -5.71 19.53 -0.05
N GLU A 100 -4.51 19.02 -0.24
CA GLU A 100 -3.90 18.91 -1.55
C GLU A 100 -4.53 17.69 -2.23
N ASN A 101 -5.36 17.90 -3.24
CA ASN A 101 -5.83 16.80 -4.08
C ASN A 101 -4.67 16.33 -4.96
N ARG A 102 -3.85 15.42 -4.42
CA ARG A 102 -2.64 14.93 -5.10
C ARG A 102 -2.94 14.36 -6.49
N ALA A 103 -4.05 13.63 -6.63
CA ALA A 103 -4.45 13.05 -7.91
C ALA A 103 -4.71 14.13 -8.96
N GLU A 104 -5.53 15.13 -8.63
CA GLU A 104 -5.77 16.26 -9.54
C GLU A 104 -4.49 17.04 -9.85
N THR A 105 -3.64 17.31 -8.85
CA THR A 105 -2.38 18.02 -9.07
C THR A 105 -1.45 17.23 -10.01
N PHE A 106 -1.42 15.90 -9.88
CA PHE A 106 -0.63 15.03 -10.74
C PHE A 106 -1.18 14.98 -12.17
N ILE A 107 -2.50 14.93 -12.33
CA ILE A 107 -3.16 14.99 -13.65
C ILE A 107 -2.78 16.30 -14.36
N ARG A 108 -2.94 17.45 -13.69
CA ARG A 108 -2.57 18.75 -14.26
C ARG A 108 -1.10 18.84 -14.60
N PHE A 109 -0.21 18.31 -13.74
CA PHE A 109 1.23 18.25 -14.02
C PHE A 109 1.53 17.47 -15.29
N ARG A 110 0.91 16.29 -15.46
CA ARG A 110 1.13 15.45 -16.64
C ARG A 110 0.67 16.15 -17.91
N GLU A 111 -0.51 16.74 -17.91
CA GLU A 111 -1.03 17.47 -19.06
C GLU A 111 -0.13 18.65 -19.48
N VAL A 112 0.40 19.41 -18.51
CA VAL A 112 1.39 20.46 -18.81
C VAL A 112 2.65 19.86 -19.43
N LYS A 113 3.16 18.76 -18.86
CA LYS A 113 4.38 18.10 -19.33
C LYS A 113 4.20 17.57 -20.76
N ASP A 114 3.08 16.94 -21.05
CA ASP A 114 2.76 16.37 -22.36
C ASP A 114 2.71 17.49 -23.42
N LEU A 115 2.02 18.61 -23.12
CA LEU A 115 1.99 19.79 -24.02
C LEU A 115 3.38 20.38 -24.29
N ILE A 116 4.25 20.43 -23.28
CA ILE A 116 5.63 20.91 -23.43
C ILE A 116 6.44 19.94 -24.32
N GLN A 117 6.26 18.63 -24.14
CA GLN A 117 6.91 17.61 -24.97
C GLN A 117 6.45 17.66 -26.43
N GLU A 118 5.19 18.03 -26.67
CA GLU A 118 4.62 18.27 -28.00
C GLU A 118 5.10 19.60 -28.63
N GLY A 119 5.97 20.36 -27.95
CA GLY A 119 6.56 21.60 -28.47
C GLY A 119 5.78 22.87 -28.14
N THR A 120 4.73 22.77 -27.31
CA THR A 120 4.00 23.96 -26.84
C THR A 120 4.89 24.79 -25.91
N ALA A 121 4.94 26.11 -26.14
CA ALA A 121 5.63 27.02 -25.24
C ALA A 121 5.08 26.89 -23.79
N VAL A 122 5.99 26.85 -22.81
CA VAL A 122 5.65 26.60 -21.40
C VAL A 122 4.56 27.52 -20.86
N SER A 123 4.62 28.82 -21.19
CA SER A 123 3.61 29.80 -20.78
C SER A 123 2.23 29.55 -21.37
N GLN A 124 2.16 28.98 -22.58
CA GLN A 124 0.92 28.64 -23.25
C GLN A 124 0.35 27.33 -22.71
N ALA A 125 1.20 26.33 -22.42
CA ALA A 125 0.79 25.08 -21.77
C ALA A 125 0.08 25.35 -20.43
N TYR A 126 0.58 26.29 -19.62
CA TYR A 126 -0.08 26.70 -18.37
C TYR A 126 -1.47 27.29 -18.59
N LYS A 127 -1.68 28.08 -19.66
CA LYS A 127 -2.99 28.68 -19.96
C LYS A 127 -4.00 27.62 -20.39
N VAL A 128 -3.60 26.72 -21.28
CA VAL A 128 -4.46 25.63 -21.79
C VAL A 128 -4.95 24.74 -20.65
N VAL A 129 -4.04 24.30 -19.78
CA VAL A 129 -4.41 23.47 -18.62
C VAL A 129 -5.22 24.26 -17.59
N ALA A 130 -4.95 25.56 -17.43
CA ALA A 130 -5.71 26.41 -16.52
C ALA A 130 -7.18 26.54 -16.94
N GLU A 131 -7.45 26.75 -18.23
CA GLU A 131 -8.80 26.79 -18.79
C GLU A 131 -9.53 25.46 -18.59
N LYS A 132 -8.88 24.33 -18.92
CA LYS A 132 -9.46 22.99 -18.79
C LYS A 132 -9.87 22.65 -17.35
N HIS A 133 -9.10 23.11 -16.37
CA HIS A 133 -9.30 22.78 -14.95
C HIS A 133 -9.96 23.90 -14.14
N PHE A 134 -10.42 24.97 -14.79
CA PHE A 134 -11.02 26.14 -14.16
C PHE A 134 -10.13 26.72 -13.04
N LYS A 135 -8.84 26.89 -13.34
CA LYS A 135 -7.82 27.47 -12.44
C LYS A 135 -7.18 28.70 -13.08
N SER A 136 -6.41 29.45 -12.29
CA SER A 136 -5.54 30.48 -12.85
C SER A 136 -4.26 29.86 -13.43
N PRO A 137 -3.69 30.40 -14.53
CA PRO A 137 -2.41 29.95 -15.08
C PRO A 137 -1.28 29.97 -14.05
N GLU A 138 -1.29 30.95 -13.15
CA GLU A 138 -0.33 31.06 -12.06
C GLU A 138 -0.44 29.91 -11.04
N THR A 139 -1.65 29.37 -10.81
CA THR A 139 -1.83 28.17 -9.98
C THR A 139 -1.20 26.95 -10.64
N ILE A 140 -1.45 26.77 -11.94
CA ILE A 140 -0.88 25.66 -12.72
C ILE A 140 0.65 25.73 -12.72
N ARG A 141 1.21 26.91 -12.97
CA ARG A 141 2.65 27.16 -12.92
C ARG A 141 3.26 26.74 -11.59
N ARG A 142 2.69 27.19 -10.46
CA ARG A 142 3.18 26.86 -9.11
C ARG A 142 3.11 25.37 -8.81
N ASP A 143 2.02 24.71 -9.21
CA ASP A 143 1.87 23.27 -9.01
C ASP A 143 2.93 22.49 -9.82
N TYR A 144 3.13 22.86 -11.09
CA TYR A 144 4.13 22.27 -11.97
C TYR A 144 5.56 22.46 -11.42
N GLU A 145 5.96 23.70 -11.13
CA GLU A 145 7.30 24.02 -10.62
C GLU A 145 7.60 23.33 -9.28
N ARG A 146 6.61 23.21 -8.38
CA ARG A 146 6.78 22.46 -7.12
C ARG A 146 7.07 20.99 -7.37
N ILE A 147 6.39 20.36 -8.32
CA ILE A 147 6.60 18.94 -8.64
C ILE A 147 7.97 18.75 -9.29
N VAL A 148 8.33 19.57 -10.28
CA VAL A 148 9.66 19.53 -10.92
C VAL A 148 10.77 19.66 -9.88
N LYS A 149 10.66 20.61 -8.94
CA LYS A 149 11.62 20.80 -7.85
C LYS A 149 11.70 19.63 -6.87
N LYS A 150 10.60 18.90 -6.64
CA LYS A 150 10.60 17.68 -5.82
C LYS A 150 11.31 16.54 -6.56
N MET A 151 11.03 16.38 -7.85
CA MET A 151 11.66 15.35 -8.69
C MET A 151 13.16 15.57 -8.87
N SER A 152 13.62 16.82 -8.97
CA SER A 152 15.05 17.14 -9.10
C SER A 152 15.87 16.94 -7.82
N LYS A 153 15.21 16.67 -6.68
CA LYS A 153 15.84 16.45 -5.37
C LYS A 153 15.81 14.98 -4.92
N SER A 154 15.14 14.12 -5.69
CA SER A 154 15.15 12.66 -5.50
C SER A 154 16.17 12.05 -6.44
#